data_AF-A0AAU9UST5-F1
#
_entry.id   AF-A0AAU9UST5-F1
#
_cell.length_a   1.000
_cell.length_b   1.000
_cell.length_c   1.000
_cell.angle_alpha   90.00
_cell.angle_beta   90.00
_cell.angle_gamma   90.00
#
_symmetry.space_group_name_H-M   'P 1'
#
loop_
_entity.id
_entity.type
_entity.pdbx_description
1 polymer ?
#
loop_
_entity_poly.entity_id
_entity_poly.type
_entity_poly.pdbx_seq_one_letter_code
_entity_poly.pdbx_strand_id
1 'polypeptide(L)'
;MGFLAVKVQRLWNNIVNELMERQLIDELQAKRLTSRYTVAPRIYDLRKSHKNICVEKSAKLTIKVFVAKLFAKWKHWHRIHDRLIKNHHNLLNKEFKVPNIGEDQQIPRKNRFQSQDYLKCNKNVFSLHLPPEVLEVDVYYKWGLDGGFKLIKETNETIKQEFDATEQQLRAITLTTVSLQEKSINFNHVPICTMMDGKTCNVLTETASSQACNICKGTPKDINNLDKVLQRPCDTSAYKYSISILHAYLRSFEFLLHTAYKIDIKQWQARSTTLKDQGKRRSQFNSKKFETPI
;
A
#
# COMPACT_ATOMS: atom_id res chain seq x y z
N MET A 1 -1.00 -2.27 28.43
CA MET A 1 0.02 -2.87 27.53
C MET A 1 0.34 -2.03 26.27
N GLY A 2 -0.09 -0.77 26.14
CA GLY A 2 0.24 0.09 24.98
C GLY A 2 1.72 0.52 24.85
N PHE A 3 2.55 0.26 25.86
CA PHE A 3 3.95 0.69 25.89
C PHE A 3 4.88 -0.18 25.03
N LEU A 4 4.53 -1.44 24.78
CA LEU A 4 5.37 -2.37 24.03
C LEU A 4 5.19 -2.19 22.51
N ALA A 5 3.95 -2.00 22.04
CA ALA A 5 3.66 -1.76 20.62
C ALA A 5 4.22 -0.42 20.13
N VAL A 6 4.15 0.63 20.94
CA VAL A 6 4.77 1.93 20.63
C VAL A 6 6.31 1.82 20.60
N LYS A 7 6.91 1.00 21.47
CA LYS A 7 8.35 0.74 21.44
C LYS A 7 8.80 -0.03 20.20
N VAL A 8 8.04 -1.06 19.78
CA VAL A 8 8.36 -1.83 18.57
C VAL A 8 8.20 -0.98 17.30
N GLN A 9 7.15 -0.17 17.22
CA GLN A 9 6.96 0.75 16.09
C GLN A 9 8.03 1.84 16.05
N ARG A 10 8.42 2.41 17.20
CA ARG A 10 9.54 3.36 17.29
C ARG A 10 10.87 2.73 16.93
N LEU A 11 11.13 1.50 17.39
CA LEU A 11 12.35 0.76 17.05
C LEU A 11 12.42 0.48 15.55
N TRP A 12 11.31 0.06 14.94
CA TRP A 12 11.21 -0.17 13.51
C TRP A 12 11.44 1.12 12.71
N ASN A 13 10.81 2.22 13.10
CA ASN A 13 10.98 3.52 12.44
C ASN A 13 12.42 4.04 12.60
N ASN A 14 13.04 3.85 13.77
CA ASN A 14 14.44 4.23 13.99
C ASN A 14 15.40 3.38 13.15
N ILE A 15 15.17 2.07 13.03
CA ILE A 15 16.00 1.18 12.19
C ILE A 15 15.86 1.56 10.71
N VAL A 16 14.64 1.83 10.24
CA VAL A 16 14.40 2.25 8.86
C VAL A 16 15.03 3.61 8.58
N ASN A 17 14.93 4.56 9.51
CA ASN A 17 15.55 5.87 9.38
C ASN A 17 17.07 5.80 9.44
N GLU A 18 17.67 5.02 10.36
CA GLU A 18 19.12 4.81 10.40
C GLU A 18 19.64 4.13 9.14
N LEU A 19 18.91 3.15 8.58
CA LEU A 19 19.31 2.50 7.35
C LEU A 19 19.22 3.45 6.15
N MET A 20 18.20 4.31 6.10
CA MET A 20 18.06 5.33 5.06
C MET A 20 19.09 6.45 5.20
N GLU A 21 19.40 6.89 6.42
CA GLU A 21 20.43 7.89 6.71
C GLU A 21 21.83 7.37 6.42
N ARG A 22 22.16 6.13 6.81
CA ARG A 22 23.45 5.50 6.46
C ARG A 22 23.59 5.37 4.95
N GLN A 23 22.54 4.96 4.26
CA GLN A 23 22.57 4.83 2.80
C GLN A 23 22.72 6.20 2.10
N LEU A 24 22.14 7.27 2.67
CA LEU A 24 22.30 8.64 2.18
C LEU A 24 23.70 9.20 2.50
N ILE A 25 24.25 8.92 3.68
CA ILE A 25 25.60 9.31 4.09
C ILE A 25 26.65 8.59 3.24
N ASP A 26 26.49 7.29 2.98
CA ASP A 26 27.38 6.52 2.11
C ASP A 26 27.35 7.05 0.67
N GLU A 27 26.17 7.44 0.16
CA GLU A 27 26.03 8.09 -1.16
C GLU A 27 26.64 9.50 -1.19
N LEU A 28 26.53 10.27 -0.11
CA LEU A 28 27.14 11.61 0.01
C LEU A 28 28.66 11.53 0.20
N GLN A 29 29.16 10.53 0.93
CA GLN A 29 30.59 10.27 1.11
C GLN A 29 31.23 9.73 -0.18
N ALA A 30 30.53 8.88 -0.94
CA ALA A 30 30.95 8.45 -2.28
C ALA A 30 31.01 9.62 -3.28
N LYS A 31 30.11 10.61 -3.16
CA LYS A 31 30.15 11.88 -3.93
C LYS A 31 31.25 12.84 -3.45
N ARG A 32 31.63 12.80 -2.17
CA ARG A 32 32.76 13.58 -1.61
C ARG A 32 34.12 13.00 -2.00
N LEU A 33 34.24 11.67 -2.12
CA LEU A 33 35.45 10.98 -2.57
C LEU A 33 35.73 11.20 -4.07
N THR A 34 34.69 11.45 -4.88
CA THR A 34 34.82 11.76 -6.31
C THR A 34 35.09 13.23 -6.64
N SER A 35 35.08 14.13 -5.65
CA SER A 35 35.33 15.58 -5.84
C SER A 35 36.73 16.04 -5.41
N ARG A 36 37.63 15.13 -5.03
CA ARG A 36 39.03 15.44 -4.66
C ARG A 36 40.07 14.87 -5.64
N TYR A 37 39.89 15.02 -6.94
CA TYR A 37 41.01 14.95 -7.88
C TYR A 37 40.78 15.92 -9.04
N THR A 38 41.54 17.02 -9.02
CA THR A 38 42.29 17.65 -10.13
C THR A 38 42.26 19.18 -10.06
N VAL A 39 43.45 19.72 -9.76
CA VAL A 39 43.87 21.10 -10.01
C VAL A 39 44.02 21.29 -11.55
N ALA A 40 43.72 22.52 -12.01
CA ALA A 40 43.54 23.04 -13.37
C ALA A 40 44.80 22.98 -14.30
N PRO A 41 44.86 23.52 -15.56
CA PRO A 41 43.89 24.37 -16.30
C PRO A 41 43.76 24.16 -17.85
N ARG A 42 42.87 24.96 -18.46
CA ARG A 42 42.68 25.29 -19.91
C ARG A 42 41.87 24.31 -20.77
N ILE A 43 41.23 24.90 -21.79
CA ILE A 43 40.25 24.34 -22.76
C ILE A 43 38.79 24.46 -22.29
N TYR A 44 38.31 25.70 -22.29
CA TYR A 44 36.89 26.02 -22.44
C TYR A 44 36.59 26.01 -23.95
N ASP A 45 35.87 24.98 -24.43
CA ASP A 45 34.81 25.10 -25.45
C ASP A 45 34.21 23.74 -25.91
N LEU A 46 34.71 22.61 -25.43
CA LEU A 46 34.16 21.28 -25.78
C LEU A 46 33.23 20.64 -24.71
N ARG A 47 32.88 21.35 -23.62
CA ARG A 47 32.26 20.71 -22.43
C ARG A 47 30.73 20.75 -22.29
N LYS A 48 29.97 21.39 -23.19
CA LYS A 48 28.49 21.38 -23.08
C LYS A 48 27.85 20.07 -23.55
N SER A 49 28.45 19.34 -24.48
CA SER A 49 27.89 18.06 -24.98
C SER A 49 28.23 16.86 -24.07
N HIS A 50 29.47 16.78 -23.57
CA HIS A 50 29.92 15.65 -22.74
C HIS A 50 29.27 15.60 -21.35
N LYS A 51 29.00 16.77 -20.72
CA LYS A 51 28.38 16.84 -19.39
C LYS A 51 26.93 16.33 -19.41
N ASN A 52 26.19 16.59 -20.48
CA ASN A 52 24.82 16.09 -20.65
C ASN A 52 24.79 14.57 -20.93
N ILE A 53 25.73 14.05 -21.71
CA ILE A 53 25.82 12.60 -22.02
C ILE A 53 26.20 11.79 -20.78
N CYS A 54 27.11 12.29 -19.93
CA CYS A 54 27.50 11.62 -18.68
C CYS A 54 26.37 11.61 -17.65
N VAL A 55 25.64 12.72 -17.48
CA VAL A 55 24.50 12.80 -16.55
C VAL A 55 23.36 11.89 -17.01
N GLU A 56 23.09 11.81 -18.32
CA GLU A 56 22.05 10.93 -18.87
C GLU A 56 22.39 9.44 -18.72
N LYS A 57 23.65 9.05 -18.99
CA LYS A 57 24.10 7.66 -18.79
C LYS A 57 24.06 7.27 -17.32
N SER A 58 24.45 8.17 -16.42
CA SER A 58 24.39 7.94 -14.97
C SER A 58 22.95 7.79 -14.49
N ALA A 59 22.03 8.67 -14.91
CA ALA A 59 20.62 8.59 -14.53
C ALA A 59 19.96 7.29 -15.04
N LYS A 60 20.25 6.88 -16.28
CA LYS A 60 19.75 5.60 -16.83
C LYS A 60 20.26 4.40 -16.04
N LEU A 61 21.53 4.41 -15.62
CA LEU A 61 22.10 3.33 -14.81
C LEU A 61 21.50 3.30 -13.39
N THR A 62 21.36 4.46 -12.75
CA THR A 62 20.73 4.58 -11.42
C THR A 62 19.28 4.10 -11.46
N ILE A 63 18.49 4.52 -12.46
CA ILE A 63 17.12 4.04 -12.64
C ILE A 63 17.10 2.53 -12.89
N LYS A 64 17.99 1.99 -13.73
CA LYS A 64 18.05 0.54 -14.00
C LYS A 64 18.35 -0.26 -12.73
N VAL A 65 19.32 0.17 -11.92
CA VAL A 65 19.67 -0.48 -10.64
C VAL A 65 18.53 -0.36 -9.63
N PHE A 66 17.92 0.82 -9.51
CA PHE A 66 16.79 1.04 -8.62
C PHE A 66 15.60 0.15 -8.99
N VAL A 67 15.22 0.13 -10.28
CA VAL A 67 14.14 -0.71 -10.80
C VAL A 67 14.45 -2.19 -10.57
N ALA A 68 15.66 -2.66 -10.87
CA ALA A 68 16.05 -4.05 -10.63
C ALA A 68 15.96 -4.44 -9.14
N LYS A 69 16.43 -3.59 -8.23
CA LYS A 69 16.33 -3.81 -6.78
C LYS A 69 14.87 -3.80 -6.29
N LEU A 70 14.04 -2.91 -6.83
CA LEU A 70 12.60 -2.85 -6.55
C LEU A 70 11.90 -4.13 -6.99
N PHE A 71 12.16 -4.59 -8.22
CA PHE A 71 11.61 -5.85 -8.75
C PHE A 71 12.09 -7.08 -7.96
N ALA A 72 13.35 -7.11 -7.53
CA ALA A 72 13.87 -8.19 -6.70
C ALA A 72 13.16 -8.25 -5.34
N LYS A 73 12.98 -7.10 -4.67
CA LYS A 73 12.22 -7.00 -3.42
C LYS A 73 10.75 -7.37 -3.61
N TRP A 74 10.13 -6.95 -4.70
CA TRP A 74 8.75 -7.30 -5.05
C TRP A 74 8.60 -8.82 -5.24
N LYS A 75 9.48 -9.45 -6.02
CA LYS A 75 9.48 -10.90 -6.24
C LYS A 75 9.70 -11.67 -4.94
N HIS A 76 10.53 -11.16 -4.03
CA HIS A 76 10.73 -11.74 -2.70
C HIS A 76 9.46 -11.66 -1.84
N TRP A 77 8.80 -10.50 -1.80
CA TRP A 77 7.54 -10.31 -1.07
C TRP A 77 6.42 -11.19 -1.59
N HIS A 78 6.27 -11.31 -2.92
CA HIS A 78 5.30 -12.22 -3.52
C HIS A 78 5.55 -13.67 -3.10
N ARG A 79 6.82 -14.13 -3.10
CA ARG A 79 7.15 -15.49 -2.62
C ARG A 79 6.80 -15.71 -1.16
N ILE A 80 6.99 -14.71 -0.29
CA ILE A 80 6.61 -14.81 1.13
C ILE A 80 5.09 -14.91 1.25
N HIS A 81 4.36 -14.05 0.55
CA HIS A 81 2.91 -14.04 0.53
C HIS A 81 2.33 -15.36 0.01
N ASP A 82 2.85 -15.89 -1.09
CA ASP A 82 2.42 -17.18 -1.66
C ASP A 82 2.69 -18.35 -0.70
N ARG A 83 3.81 -18.32 0.05
CA ARG A 83 4.08 -19.32 1.10
C ARG A 83 3.09 -19.22 2.25
N LEU A 84 2.77 -18.00 2.70
CA LEU A 84 1.80 -17.78 3.76
C LEU A 84 0.41 -18.27 3.34
N ILE A 85 -0.02 -17.98 2.10
CA ILE A 85 -1.29 -18.48 1.56
C ILE A 85 -1.30 -20.00 1.47
N LYS A 86 -0.25 -20.62 0.91
CA LYS A 86 -0.17 -22.08 0.80
C LYS A 86 -0.20 -22.77 2.17
N ASN A 87 0.52 -22.21 3.15
CA ASN A 87 0.52 -22.74 4.51
C ASN A 87 -0.85 -22.60 5.17
N HIS A 88 -1.53 -21.45 5.00
CA HIS A 88 -2.91 -21.26 5.48
C HIS A 88 -3.89 -22.23 4.82
N HIS A 89 -3.83 -22.43 3.51
CA HIS A 89 -4.67 -23.39 2.80
C HIS A 89 -4.43 -24.83 3.29
N ASN A 90 -3.18 -25.21 3.51
CA ASN A 90 -2.83 -26.53 4.03
C ASN A 90 -3.32 -26.75 5.47
N LEU A 91 -3.32 -25.71 6.30
CA LEU A 91 -3.89 -25.74 7.65
C LEU A 91 -5.41 -25.91 7.60
N LEU A 92 -6.10 -25.08 6.79
CA LEU A 92 -7.55 -25.16 6.62
C LEU A 92 -8.00 -26.51 6.05
N ASN A 93 -7.28 -27.07 5.07
CA ASN A 93 -7.63 -28.34 4.45
C ASN A 93 -7.41 -29.56 5.37
N LYS A 94 -6.54 -29.46 6.38
CA LYS A 94 -6.29 -30.56 7.33
C LYS A 94 -7.30 -30.60 8.48
N GLU A 95 -7.86 -29.46 8.87
CA GLU A 95 -8.76 -29.36 10.03
C GLU A 95 -10.23 -29.10 9.67
N PHE A 96 -10.52 -28.64 8.45
CA PHE A 96 -11.86 -28.18 8.07
C PHE A 96 -12.52 -29.11 7.02
N LYS A 97 -13.30 -30.10 7.48
CA LYS A 97 -14.27 -30.78 6.62
C LYS A 97 -15.52 -29.91 6.53
N VAL A 98 -15.73 -29.25 5.38
CA VAL A 98 -16.97 -28.51 5.12
C VAL A 98 -18.13 -29.52 5.13
N PRO A 99 -19.15 -29.36 6.00
CA PRO A 99 -20.31 -30.24 5.98
C PRO A 99 -21.03 -30.09 4.65
N ASN A 100 -21.50 -31.22 4.11
CA ASN A 100 -22.25 -31.29 2.86
C ASN A 100 -23.62 -30.65 3.10
N ILE A 101 -23.79 -29.39 2.69
CA ILE A 101 -25.06 -28.66 2.79
C ILE A 101 -25.82 -28.98 1.50
N GLY A 102 -26.94 -29.71 1.62
CA GLY A 102 -27.80 -30.03 0.48
C GLY A 102 -28.34 -28.77 -0.21
N GLU A 103 -28.53 -28.84 -1.52
CA GLU A 103 -28.77 -27.69 -2.42
C GLU A 103 -30.03 -26.85 -2.13
N ASP A 104 -30.90 -27.25 -1.20
CA ASP A 104 -32.20 -26.60 -0.96
C ASP A 104 -32.34 -25.83 0.36
N GLN A 105 -31.26 -25.56 1.11
CA GLN A 105 -31.34 -24.68 2.27
C GLN A 105 -30.95 -23.24 1.92
N GLN A 106 -31.95 -22.37 1.74
CA GLN A 106 -31.73 -20.92 1.86
C GLN A 106 -31.20 -20.63 3.27
N ILE A 107 -29.89 -20.38 3.37
CA ILE A 107 -29.25 -19.97 4.61
C ILE A 107 -29.81 -18.58 4.96
N PRO A 108 -30.53 -18.41 6.07
CA PRO A 108 -30.99 -17.10 6.48
C PRO A 108 -29.78 -16.19 6.66
N ARG A 109 -29.88 -14.92 6.21
CA ARG A 109 -28.83 -13.90 6.33
C ARG A 109 -28.41 -13.71 7.80
N LYS A 110 -27.52 -14.56 8.30
CA LYS A 110 -26.87 -14.37 9.59
C LYS A 110 -25.88 -13.21 9.47
N ASN A 111 -25.81 -12.43 10.55
CA ASN A 111 -25.06 -11.18 10.67
C ASN A 111 -23.72 -11.19 9.93
N ARG A 112 -23.47 -10.10 9.19
CA ARG A 112 -22.35 -9.89 8.25
C ARG A 112 -20.94 -10.02 8.88
N PHE A 113 -20.86 -10.18 10.20
CA PHE A 113 -19.63 -10.37 10.95
C PHE A 113 -19.50 -11.81 11.48
N GLN A 114 -18.88 -12.67 10.67
CA GLN A 114 -18.47 -14.03 11.05
C GLN A 114 -17.32 -14.06 12.09
N SER A 115 -16.87 -12.91 12.61
CA SER A 115 -15.74 -12.84 13.55
C SER A 115 -16.03 -13.57 14.87
N GLN A 116 -17.28 -13.50 15.35
CA GLN A 116 -17.67 -14.21 16.57
C GLN A 116 -17.63 -15.73 16.39
N ASP A 117 -18.09 -16.22 15.25
CA ASP A 117 -18.06 -17.64 14.92
C ASP A 117 -16.62 -18.11 14.66
N TYR A 118 -15.79 -17.28 14.02
CA TYR A 118 -14.36 -17.56 13.85
C TYR A 118 -13.64 -17.72 15.20
N LEU A 119 -13.87 -16.81 16.16
CA LEU A 119 -13.28 -16.91 17.49
C LEU A 119 -13.74 -18.18 18.23
N LYS A 120 -15.03 -18.54 18.09
CA LYS A 120 -15.58 -19.78 18.66
C LYS A 120 -14.99 -21.03 18.01
N CYS A 121 -14.77 -21.02 16.69
CA CYS A 121 -14.19 -22.13 15.95
C CYS A 121 -12.68 -22.32 16.24
N ASN A 122 -11.98 -21.26 16.64
CA ASN A 122 -10.53 -21.29 16.91
C ASN A 122 -10.17 -21.33 18.40
N LYS A 123 -11.12 -21.69 19.28
CA LYS A 123 -10.91 -21.78 20.74
C LYS A 123 -9.63 -22.54 21.13
N ASN A 124 -9.36 -23.67 20.46
CA ASN A 124 -8.21 -24.52 20.76
C ASN A 124 -6.87 -23.84 20.46
N VAL A 125 -6.83 -22.98 19.44
CA VAL A 125 -5.62 -22.23 19.08
C VAL A 125 -5.32 -21.19 20.16
N PHE A 126 -6.35 -20.49 20.63
CA PHE A 126 -6.21 -19.49 21.69
C PHE A 126 -5.79 -20.11 23.03
N SER A 127 -6.34 -21.28 23.39
CA SER A 127 -5.96 -21.96 24.63
C SER A 127 -4.49 -22.40 24.67
N LEU A 128 -3.85 -22.60 23.52
CA LEU A 128 -2.44 -23.01 23.43
C LEU A 128 -1.44 -21.85 23.51
N HIS A 129 -1.86 -20.62 23.21
CA HIS A 129 -0.93 -19.51 22.95
C HIS A 129 -1.17 -18.28 23.84
N LEU A 130 -2.30 -18.18 24.54
CA LEU A 130 -2.57 -17.07 25.44
C LEU A 130 -1.97 -17.34 26.83
N PRO A 131 -1.20 -16.40 27.40
CA PRO A 131 -0.75 -16.48 28.78
C PRO A 131 -1.94 -16.60 29.74
N PRO A 132 -1.79 -17.33 30.86
CA PRO A 132 -2.89 -17.61 31.77
C PRO A 132 -3.45 -16.35 32.46
N GLU A 133 -2.74 -15.23 32.49
CA GLU A 133 -3.23 -13.99 33.12
C GLU A 133 -4.10 -13.13 32.18
N VAL A 134 -4.22 -13.47 30.91
CA VAL A 134 -4.94 -12.65 29.93
C VAL A 134 -6.45 -12.88 30.02
N LEU A 135 -7.18 -11.84 30.41
CA LEU A 135 -8.65 -11.83 30.47
C LEU A 135 -9.30 -11.04 29.32
N GLU A 136 -8.53 -10.17 28.67
CA GLU A 136 -9.02 -9.30 27.60
C GLU A 136 -8.05 -9.32 26.41
N VAL A 137 -8.60 -9.44 25.21
CA VAL A 137 -7.85 -9.48 23.96
C VAL A 137 -8.50 -8.54 22.95
N ASP A 138 -7.73 -7.57 22.46
CA ASP A 138 -8.14 -6.76 21.31
C ASP A 138 -7.91 -7.53 20.01
N VAL A 139 -8.97 -7.74 19.25
CA VAL A 139 -8.95 -8.39 17.94
C VAL A 139 -9.09 -7.32 16.87
N TYR A 140 -8.00 -7.07 16.16
CA TYR A 140 -7.97 -6.13 15.06
C TYR A 140 -8.35 -6.85 13.76
N TYR A 141 -9.37 -6.37 13.08
CA TYR A 141 -9.77 -6.90 11.77
C TYR A 141 -9.83 -5.79 10.74
N LYS A 142 -9.38 -6.13 9.54
CA LYS A 142 -9.49 -5.24 8.38
C LYS A 142 -10.84 -5.44 7.73
N TRP A 143 -11.48 -4.35 7.34
CA TRP A 143 -12.71 -4.39 6.56
C TRP A 143 -12.68 -3.37 5.43
N GLY A 144 -13.61 -3.55 4.50
CA GLY A 144 -13.85 -2.73 3.31
C GLY A 144 -15.32 -2.82 2.91
N LEU A 145 -15.71 -2.13 1.84
CA LEU A 145 -17.11 -2.08 1.37
C LEU A 145 -17.57 -3.36 0.64
N ASP A 146 -16.68 -4.33 0.46
CA ASP A 146 -16.94 -5.57 -0.28
C ASP A 146 -17.57 -6.68 0.57
N GLY A 147 -17.97 -6.41 1.82
CA GLY A 147 -18.43 -7.40 2.80
C GLY A 147 -19.75 -8.10 2.48
N GLY A 148 -20.38 -7.83 1.33
CA GLY A 148 -21.55 -8.54 0.83
C GLY A 148 -21.82 -8.24 -0.64
N PHE A 149 -22.14 -9.27 -1.42
CA PHE A 149 -22.43 -9.11 -2.84
C PHE A 149 -23.81 -8.47 -3.04
N LYS A 150 -23.81 -7.24 -3.53
CA LYS A 150 -25.00 -6.56 -4.07
C LYS A 150 -24.75 -6.25 -5.54
N LEU A 151 -25.70 -6.59 -6.40
CA LEU A 151 -25.65 -6.24 -7.82
C LEU A 151 -26.20 -4.82 -8.01
N ILE A 152 -25.47 -3.84 -7.48
CA ILE A 152 -25.84 -2.42 -7.57
C ILE A 152 -24.64 -1.68 -8.18
N LYS A 153 -24.93 -0.73 -9.07
CA LYS A 153 -23.90 0.11 -9.66
C LYS A 153 -23.27 0.97 -8.57
N GLU A 154 -21.95 1.01 -8.53
CA GLU A 154 -21.19 1.87 -7.63
C GLU A 154 -21.36 3.35 -8.01
N THR A 155 -22.08 4.10 -7.18
CA THR A 155 -22.18 5.57 -7.20
C THR A 155 -21.67 6.16 -5.89
N ASN A 156 -21.50 7.49 -5.83
CA ASN A 156 -21.05 8.16 -4.61
C ASN A 156 -22.04 7.94 -3.45
N GLU A 157 -23.33 7.94 -3.76
CA GLU A 157 -24.43 7.75 -2.82
C GLU A 157 -24.45 6.31 -2.30
N THR A 158 -24.32 5.31 -3.20
CA THR A 158 -24.30 3.91 -2.78
C THR A 158 -23.07 3.60 -1.93
N ILE A 159 -21.90 4.19 -2.25
CA ILE A 159 -20.69 4.06 -1.44
C ILE A 159 -20.92 4.58 -0.03
N LYS A 160 -21.45 5.81 0.12
CA LYS A 160 -21.72 6.41 1.42
C LYS A 160 -22.75 5.59 2.21
N GLN A 161 -23.84 5.16 1.56
CA GLN A 161 -24.88 4.34 2.20
C GLN A 161 -24.34 2.98 2.70
N GLU A 162 -23.55 2.26 1.91
CA GLU A 162 -22.97 0.98 2.35
C GLU A 162 -21.94 1.19 3.46
N PHE A 163 -21.15 2.27 3.39
CA PHE A 163 -20.20 2.62 4.44
C PHE A 163 -20.91 2.88 5.76
N ASP A 164 -21.91 3.76 5.76
CA ASP A 164 -22.66 4.13 6.96
C ASP A 164 -23.41 2.92 7.54
N ALA A 165 -24.04 2.11 6.69
CA ALA A 165 -24.73 0.89 7.14
C ALA A 165 -23.75 -0.11 7.77
N THR A 166 -22.55 -0.28 7.19
CA THR A 166 -21.53 -1.18 7.72
C THR A 166 -20.93 -0.63 9.01
N GLU A 167 -20.68 0.68 9.09
CA GLU A 167 -20.18 1.33 10.31
C GLU A 167 -21.20 1.22 11.46
N GLN A 168 -22.50 1.36 11.18
CA GLN A 168 -23.55 1.12 12.17
C GLN A 168 -23.57 -0.33 12.67
N GLN A 169 -23.43 -1.30 11.76
CA GLN A 169 -23.33 -2.72 12.14
C GLN A 169 -22.10 -2.98 13.01
N LEU A 170 -20.97 -2.36 12.68
CA LEU A 170 -19.73 -2.46 13.45
C LEU A 170 -19.86 -1.87 14.85
N ARG A 171 -20.53 -0.72 15.00
CA ARG A 171 -20.79 -0.10 16.32
C ARG A 171 -21.71 -0.95 17.19
N ALA A 172 -22.56 -1.77 16.58
CA ALA A 172 -23.44 -2.70 17.29
C ALA A 172 -22.75 -4.01 17.69
N ILE A 173 -21.49 -4.25 17.29
CA ILE A 173 -20.75 -5.46 17.68
C ILE A 173 -20.47 -5.40 19.18
N THR A 174 -21.00 -6.38 19.90
CA THR A 174 -20.74 -6.57 21.31
C THR A 174 -19.45 -7.36 21.53
N LEU A 175 -18.87 -7.16 22.71
CA LEU A 175 -17.76 -7.95 23.23
C LEU A 175 -18.09 -9.45 23.10
N THR A 176 -17.16 -10.23 22.56
CA THR A 176 -17.35 -11.68 22.47
C THR A 176 -16.67 -12.34 23.64
N THR A 177 -17.47 -12.93 24.51
CA THR A 177 -16.96 -13.69 25.65
C THR A 177 -16.84 -15.16 25.26
N VAL A 178 -15.65 -15.73 25.48
CA VAL A 178 -15.37 -17.12 25.21
C VAL A 178 -14.89 -17.79 26.49
N SER A 179 -15.65 -18.80 26.93
CA SER A 179 -15.20 -19.71 27.98
C SER A 179 -14.14 -20.67 27.43
N LEU A 180 -12.96 -20.66 28.05
CA LEU A 180 -11.87 -21.60 27.84
C LEU A 180 -11.52 -22.22 29.20
N GLN A 181 -11.84 -23.51 29.37
CA GLN A 181 -11.71 -24.22 30.64
C GLN A 181 -12.49 -23.51 31.76
N GLU A 182 -11.83 -23.03 32.82
CA GLU A 182 -12.42 -22.31 33.95
C GLU A 182 -12.32 -20.77 33.82
N LYS A 183 -11.84 -20.27 32.68
CA LYS A 183 -11.65 -18.84 32.45
C LYS A 183 -12.57 -18.30 31.37
N SER A 184 -12.98 -17.05 31.57
CA SER A 184 -13.78 -16.28 30.63
C SER A 184 -12.88 -15.22 30.00
N ILE A 185 -12.57 -15.35 28.71
CA ILE A 185 -11.78 -14.36 27.97
C ILE A 185 -12.72 -13.49 27.15
N ASN A 186 -12.52 -12.19 27.27
CA ASN A 186 -13.27 -11.15 26.57
C ASN A 186 -12.51 -10.68 25.34
N PHE A 187 -13.12 -10.80 24.17
CA PHE A 187 -12.55 -10.34 22.91
C PHE A 187 -13.20 -9.04 22.48
N ASN A 188 -12.42 -7.96 22.56
CA ASN A 188 -12.79 -6.64 22.09
C ASN A 188 -12.51 -6.51 20.59
N HIS A 189 -13.52 -6.11 19.83
CA HIS A 189 -13.48 -6.11 18.38
C HIS A 189 -13.08 -4.73 17.86
N VAL A 190 -11.90 -4.59 17.27
CA VAL A 190 -11.37 -3.32 16.75
C VAL A 190 -11.34 -3.31 15.21
N PRO A 191 -12.40 -2.83 14.55
CA PRO A 191 -12.46 -2.74 13.08
C PRO A 191 -11.54 -1.64 12.55
N ILE A 192 -10.74 -1.96 11.53
CA ILE A 192 -9.95 -0.97 10.78
C ILE A 192 -10.33 -0.99 9.30
N CYS A 193 -10.86 0.13 8.80
CA CYS A 193 -11.35 0.26 7.43
C CYS A 193 -10.19 0.50 6.44
N THR A 194 -9.36 -0.50 6.17
CA THR A 194 -8.16 -0.34 5.33
C THR A 194 -8.26 -1.01 3.97
N MET A 195 -9.31 -1.80 3.74
CA MET A 195 -9.52 -2.51 2.46
C MET A 195 -10.39 -1.67 1.54
N MET A 196 -9.94 -0.45 1.23
CA MET A 196 -10.64 0.45 0.32
C MET A 196 -9.74 0.88 -0.81
N ASP A 197 -10.34 1.05 -1.99
CA ASP A 197 -9.68 1.66 -3.12
C ASP A 197 -9.61 3.19 -2.96
N GLY A 198 -8.71 3.82 -3.73
CA GLY A 198 -8.52 5.27 -3.65
C GLY A 198 -9.73 6.10 -4.10
N LYS A 199 -10.59 5.58 -4.98
CA LYS A 199 -11.79 6.25 -5.45
C LYS A 199 -12.85 6.27 -4.34
N THR A 200 -13.09 5.13 -3.69
CA THR A 200 -13.95 5.04 -2.51
C THR A 200 -13.48 5.96 -1.40
N CYS A 201 -12.18 5.96 -1.09
CA CYS A 201 -11.59 6.90 -0.13
C CYS A 201 -11.84 8.36 -0.50
N ASN A 202 -11.77 8.73 -1.79
CA ASN A 202 -12.06 10.09 -2.22
C ASN A 202 -13.52 10.48 -1.99
N VAL A 203 -14.47 9.56 -2.24
CA VAL A 203 -15.89 9.80 -1.97
C VAL A 203 -16.13 10.01 -0.48
N LEU A 204 -15.57 9.15 0.38
CA LEU A 204 -15.76 9.19 1.84
C LEU A 204 -15.09 10.40 2.49
N THR A 205 -13.99 10.88 1.92
CA THR A 205 -13.27 12.07 2.39
C THR A 205 -13.70 13.35 1.67
N GLU A 206 -14.73 13.29 0.82
CA GLU A 206 -15.26 14.42 0.04
C GLU A 206 -14.19 15.11 -0.84
N THR A 207 -13.25 14.32 -1.33
CA THR A 207 -12.19 14.77 -2.24
C THR A 207 -12.71 14.75 -3.67
N ALA A 208 -12.99 15.93 -4.23
CA ALA A 208 -13.58 16.06 -5.57
C ALA A 208 -12.69 15.52 -6.71
N SER A 209 -11.37 15.60 -6.58
CA SER A 209 -10.43 15.16 -7.62
C SER A 209 -9.79 13.83 -7.28
N SER A 210 -9.83 12.89 -8.23
CA SER A 210 -9.13 11.60 -8.12
C SER A 210 -7.60 11.72 -8.10
N GLN A 211 -7.07 12.89 -8.45
CA GLN A 211 -5.63 13.18 -8.44
C GLN A 211 -5.21 13.96 -7.20
N ALA A 212 -6.15 14.41 -6.37
CA ALA A 212 -5.84 15.06 -5.11
C ALA A 212 -5.62 14.03 -4.01
N CYS A 213 -4.76 14.35 -3.05
CA CYS A 213 -4.56 13.51 -1.87
C CYS A 213 -5.82 13.55 -0.99
N ASN A 214 -6.37 12.39 -0.64
CA ASN A 214 -7.53 12.26 0.23
C ASN A 214 -7.29 12.76 1.68
N ILE A 215 -6.02 12.85 2.09
CA ILE A 215 -5.60 13.26 3.44
C ILE A 215 -5.36 14.78 3.52
N CYS A 216 -4.47 15.32 2.68
CA CYS A 216 -4.08 16.74 2.76
C CYS A 216 -4.79 17.62 1.72
N LYS A 217 -5.62 17.01 0.84
CA LYS A 217 -6.31 17.67 -0.28
C LYS A 217 -5.38 18.35 -1.29
N GLY A 218 -4.08 18.05 -1.23
CA GLY A 218 -3.07 18.58 -2.14
C GLY A 218 -3.27 18.06 -3.56
N THR A 219 -3.26 18.97 -4.54
CA THR A 219 -3.21 18.61 -5.96
C THR A 219 -1.78 18.22 -6.36
N PRO A 220 -1.55 17.57 -7.52
CA PRO A 220 -0.20 17.28 -7.98
C PRO A 220 0.68 18.53 -8.12
N LYS A 221 0.09 19.68 -8.44
CA LYS A 221 0.80 20.97 -8.51
C LYS A 221 1.28 21.42 -7.13
N ASP A 222 0.48 21.20 -6.10
CA ASP A 222 0.85 21.53 -4.72
C ASP A 222 1.90 20.58 -4.18
N ILE A 223 1.75 19.27 -4.46
CA ILE A 223 2.65 18.22 -3.97
C ILE A 223 4.07 18.38 -4.51
N ASN A 224 4.23 18.97 -5.70
CA ASN A 224 5.54 19.29 -6.27
C ASN A 224 6.27 20.44 -5.57
N ASN A 225 5.63 21.14 -4.63
CA ASN A 225 6.26 22.18 -3.81
C ASN A 225 6.38 21.68 -2.36
N LEU A 226 7.59 21.29 -1.96
CA LEU A 226 7.87 20.69 -0.65
C LEU A 226 7.48 21.62 0.50
N ASP A 227 7.77 22.92 0.40
CA ASP A 227 7.46 23.89 1.45
C ASP A 227 5.94 23.97 1.69
N LYS A 228 5.16 23.99 0.60
CA LYS A 228 3.69 23.98 0.67
C LYS A 228 3.14 22.68 1.26
N VAL A 229 3.77 21.55 0.97
CA VAL A 229 3.34 20.24 1.51
C VAL A 229 3.59 20.16 3.01
N LEU A 230 4.76 20.59 3.46
CA LEU A 230 5.15 20.54 4.88
C LEU A 230 4.26 21.43 5.75
N GLN A 231 3.77 22.54 5.22
CA GLN A 231 2.88 23.46 5.92
C GLN A 231 1.39 23.07 5.80
N ARG A 232 1.05 22.05 5.01
CA ARG A 232 -0.35 21.73 4.72
C ARG A 232 -0.98 20.95 5.88
N PRO A 233 -2.16 21.36 6.38
CA PRO A 233 -2.87 20.56 7.36
C PRO A 233 -3.32 19.24 6.75
N CYS A 234 -3.16 18.16 7.51
CA CYS A 234 -3.69 16.84 7.17
C CYS A 234 -4.96 16.59 7.97
N ASP A 235 -5.99 16.07 7.30
CA ASP A 235 -7.19 15.59 7.97
C ASP A 235 -6.89 14.24 8.64
N THR A 236 -6.72 14.27 9.97
CA THR A 236 -6.43 13.07 10.76
C THR A 236 -7.59 12.07 10.76
N SER A 237 -8.82 12.51 10.48
CA SER A 237 -9.98 11.61 10.39
C SER A 237 -9.86 10.65 9.20
N ALA A 238 -9.15 11.06 8.14
CA ALA A 238 -8.89 10.25 6.96
C ALA A 238 -7.86 9.13 7.21
N TYR A 239 -7.09 9.17 8.30
CA TYR A 239 -6.07 8.15 8.60
C TYR A 239 -6.67 6.77 8.82
N LYS A 240 -7.93 6.68 9.24
CA LYS A 240 -8.65 5.41 9.42
C LYS A 240 -8.78 4.59 8.14
N TYR A 241 -8.66 5.24 6.98
CA TYR A 241 -8.77 4.61 5.66
C TYR A 241 -7.47 3.98 5.16
N SER A 242 -6.33 4.34 5.79
CA SER A 242 -4.99 3.89 5.42
C SER A 242 -4.64 4.12 3.93
N ILE A 243 -3.42 3.71 3.55
CA ILE A 243 -2.96 3.74 2.16
C ILE A 243 -3.15 2.33 1.59
N SER A 244 -3.90 2.22 0.49
CA SER A 244 -3.97 0.97 -0.25
C SER A 244 -2.62 0.66 -0.89
N ILE A 245 -1.86 -0.24 -0.27
CA ILE A 245 -0.53 -0.67 -0.71
C ILE A 245 -0.58 -1.17 -2.16
N LEU A 246 -1.64 -1.93 -2.51
CA LEU A 246 -1.86 -2.43 -3.87
C LEU A 246 -1.93 -1.27 -4.88
N HIS A 247 -2.78 -0.28 -4.62
CA HIS A 247 -2.88 0.88 -5.51
C HIS A 247 -1.62 1.74 -5.50
N ALA A 248 -0.92 1.86 -4.37
CA ALA A 248 0.36 2.57 -4.31
C ALA A 248 1.40 1.94 -5.25
N TYR A 249 1.50 0.60 -5.27
CA TYR A 249 2.35 -0.10 -6.23
C TYR A 249 1.91 0.12 -7.68
N LEU A 250 0.63 -0.12 -7.99
CA LEU A 250 0.11 0.03 -9.35
C LEU A 250 0.33 1.46 -9.89
N ARG A 251 0.03 2.48 -9.09
CA ARG A 251 0.25 3.89 -9.45
C ARG A 251 1.73 4.23 -9.61
N SER A 252 2.60 3.65 -8.79
CA SER A 252 4.05 3.82 -8.93
C SER A 252 4.55 3.24 -10.25
N PHE A 253 4.08 2.05 -10.64
CA PHE A 253 4.41 1.44 -11.93
C PHE A 253 3.89 2.27 -13.10
N GLU A 254 2.62 2.69 -13.06
CA GLU A 254 2.01 3.56 -14.07
C GLU A 254 2.80 4.87 -14.25
N PHE A 255 3.22 5.50 -13.14
CA PHE A 255 4.04 6.69 -13.14
C PHE A 255 5.42 6.46 -13.81
N LEU A 256 6.09 5.36 -13.48
CA LEU A 256 7.38 5.01 -14.09
C LEU A 256 7.25 4.77 -15.59
N LEU A 257 6.19 4.08 -16.03
CA LEU A 257 5.90 3.87 -17.46
C LEU A 257 5.65 5.20 -18.16
N HIS A 258 4.81 6.06 -17.61
CA HIS A 258 4.58 7.39 -18.17
C HIS A 258 5.84 8.24 -18.25
N THR A 259 6.71 8.16 -17.24
CA THR A 259 8.02 8.83 -17.24
C THR A 259 8.90 8.29 -18.36
N ALA A 260 8.96 6.97 -18.54
CA ALA A 260 9.73 6.33 -19.61
C ALA A 260 9.21 6.72 -21.01
N TYR A 261 7.91 6.90 -21.19
CA TYR A 261 7.31 7.33 -22.47
C TYR A 261 7.54 8.82 -22.76
N LYS A 262 7.67 9.64 -21.72
CA LYS A 262 7.79 11.10 -21.83
C LYS A 262 9.22 11.60 -21.69
N ILE A 263 10.22 10.72 -21.57
CA ILE A 263 11.63 11.10 -21.38
C ILE A 263 12.14 12.02 -22.51
N ASP A 264 11.70 11.80 -23.75
CA ASP A 264 12.08 12.62 -24.91
C ASP A 264 11.29 13.94 -24.95
N ILE A 265 10.02 13.92 -24.50
CA ILE A 265 9.11 15.07 -24.49
C ILE A 265 9.46 16.05 -23.37
N LYS A 266 9.94 15.55 -22.22
CA LYS A 266 10.29 16.33 -21.01
C LYS A 266 9.17 17.25 -20.50
N GLN A 267 7.92 16.89 -20.78
CA GLN A 267 6.74 17.60 -20.29
C GLN A 267 5.77 16.61 -19.63
N TRP A 268 5.13 17.06 -18.55
CA TRP A 268 4.14 16.26 -17.82
C TRP A 268 2.90 15.97 -18.69
N GLN A 269 2.43 16.96 -19.45
CA GLN A 269 1.25 16.84 -20.31
C GLN A 269 1.62 17.05 -21.78
N ALA A 270 1.43 16.01 -22.60
CA ALA A 270 1.52 16.12 -24.06
C ALA A 270 0.17 16.64 -24.61
N ARG A 271 0.03 17.96 -24.73
CA ARG A 271 -1.24 18.57 -25.18
C ARG A 271 -1.34 18.66 -26.70
N SER A 272 -0.25 18.98 -27.40
CA SER A 272 -0.24 19.06 -28.87
C SER A 272 -0.30 17.69 -29.52
N THR A 273 -0.86 17.62 -30.73
CA THR A 273 -0.93 16.40 -31.54
C THR A 273 0.45 15.78 -31.75
N THR A 274 1.44 16.61 -32.11
CA THR A 274 2.82 16.18 -32.30
C THR A 274 3.42 15.51 -31.06
N LEU A 275 3.21 16.08 -29.86
CA LEU A 275 3.71 15.50 -28.62
C LEU A 275 2.97 14.22 -28.23
N LYS A 276 1.66 14.15 -28.49
CA LYS A 276 0.88 12.91 -28.28
C LYS A 276 1.40 11.79 -29.17
N ASP A 277 1.69 12.08 -30.43
CA ASP A 277 2.19 11.08 -31.38
C ASP A 277 3.62 10.63 -31.06
N GLN A 278 4.47 11.52 -30.56
CA GLN A 278 5.78 11.15 -30.02
C GLN A 278 5.64 10.21 -28.82
N GLY A 279 4.74 10.51 -27.88
CA GLY A 279 4.50 9.67 -26.70
C GLY A 279 3.95 8.28 -27.07
N LYS A 280 3.01 8.21 -28.03
CA LYS A 280 2.48 6.94 -28.55
C LYS A 280 3.56 6.09 -29.20
N ARG A 281 4.37 6.68 -30.09
CA ARG A 281 5.50 5.99 -30.73
C ARG A 281 6.47 5.41 -29.70
N ARG A 282 6.80 6.17 -28.66
CA ARG A 282 7.69 5.69 -27.60
C ARG A 282 7.06 4.59 -26.75
N SER A 283 5.77 4.69 -26.44
CA SER A 283 5.04 3.63 -25.73
C SER A 283 5.06 2.31 -26.52
N GLN A 284 4.75 2.34 -27.82
CA GLN A 284 4.78 1.16 -28.68
C GLN A 284 6.17 0.53 -28.78
N PHE A 285 7.21 1.37 -28.92
CA PHE A 285 8.59 0.90 -28.93
C PHE A 285 8.98 0.19 -27.63
N ASN A 286 8.63 0.79 -26.48
CA ASN A 286 8.91 0.21 -25.17
C ASN A 286 8.14 -1.10 -24.95
N SER A 287 6.84 -1.16 -25.30
CA SER A 287 6.03 -2.40 -25.18
C SER A 287 6.68 -3.57 -25.92
N LYS A 288 7.06 -3.38 -27.19
CA LYS A 288 7.76 -4.42 -27.98
C LYS A 288 9.07 -4.88 -27.33
N LYS A 289 9.81 -3.95 -26.73
CA LYS A 289 11.06 -4.25 -26.04
C LYS A 289 10.88 -5.00 -24.72
N PHE A 290 9.75 -4.81 -24.04
CA PHE A 290 9.42 -5.56 -22.82
C PHE A 290 8.86 -6.95 -23.12
N GLU A 291 8.25 -7.15 -24.29
CA GLU A 291 7.76 -8.47 -24.73
C GLU A 291 8.90 -9.41 -25.16
N THR A 292 10.03 -8.88 -25.64
CA THR A 292 11.21 -9.69 -25.95
C THR A 292 11.87 -10.18 -24.66
N PRO A 293 11.90 -11.50 -24.39
CA PRO A 293 12.57 -12.04 -23.21
C PRO A 293 14.06 -11.69 -23.24
N ILE A 294 14.61 -11.35 -22.07
CA ILE A 294 16.03 -11.07 -21.84
C ILE A 294 16.80 -12.37 -21.75
#